data_AF-A0A2T2QXI5-F1
#
_entry.id   AF-A0A2T2QXI5-F1
#
_cell.length_a   1.000
_cell.length_b   1.000
_cell.length_c   1.000
_cell.angle_alpha   90.00
_cell.angle_beta   90.00
_cell.angle_gamma   90.00
#
_symmetry.space_group_name_H-M   'P 1'
#
loop_
_entity.id
_entity.type
_entity.pdbx_description
1 polymer ?
#
loop_
_entity_poly.entity_id
_entity_poly.type
_entity_poly.pdbx_seq_one_letter_code
_entity_poly.pdbx_strand_id
1 'polypeptide(L)'
;KEMEPERIEDLMALVALYRPGPMEFIPEYIDRKEDSSKVDYPHEKLKDVLDQSYGLLIYQEDVMLTAIKLAGYDWEEADKFRKAMGKKIPELMEKQEKKFKNGCEQNGINRELADELWERIKPFAEYAFNKSHASSYGIVAYQTAYMKANYPVQFMTSILKAESGDEDKIAEVVRECGKMGIKVLPPDINESEKNFAMVSEPGEPGRIRFGLNAIKNVGDHICEVIAEERKKNGHYSSLEDFLERVHDKDLNKTALECLAMTGAMDCFEYSRNELLQNVKNMQNYNKKIQEKKQTNQGSLFSESEVGIDSEVRMESAQPASMEQKLEWEKELLGIYLSSHPFINYQEELSSVITPLEEIETLPKDEWVVTGGVIDDTDKKITRHGSPMMFASIQDTTGKKEYLAFPKAYKKTKEKWEEGNIVVVVGRTPEDGGDDKIFAQNVYELKEDNISQIKTKLKYETPDNDFSNDDSTSSNYAANNSESDPNQDVDSSSDTNNKDKPIATNVVGEVKNKNCLIVDDEVSSGGTLMEAAKLLKGNGANKIISACVHPVLGGDATNKLSESEIDQLITTDTIPTKNKEFDSLEVVTVSNMF
;
A
#
# COMPACT_ATOMS: atom_id res chain seq x y z
N LYS A 1 10.52 -4.77 -9.12
CA LYS A 1 11.87 -5.33 -8.90
C LYS A 1 12.56 -5.43 -10.25
N GLU A 2 12.15 -6.34 -11.13
CA GLU A 2 12.72 -6.56 -12.48
C GLU A 2 12.98 -5.29 -13.31
N MET A 3 12.08 -4.30 -13.34
CA MET A 3 12.30 -3.07 -14.14
C MET A 3 13.37 -2.10 -13.60
N GLU A 4 13.79 -2.25 -12.34
CA GLU A 4 14.77 -1.38 -11.65
C GLU A 4 14.63 0.13 -12.00
N PRO A 5 13.46 0.77 -11.75
CA PRO A 5 13.14 2.10 -12.29
C PRO A 5 14.14 3.18 -11.83
N GLU A 6 14.71 3.90 -12.81
CA GLU A 6 15.76 4.91 -12.56
C GLU A 6 15.26 6.36 -12.77
N ARG A 7 14.14 6.51 -13.48
CA ARG A 7 13.53 7.80 -13.83
C ARG A 7 12.02 7.80 -13.58
N ILE A 8 11.41 8.99 -13.53
CA ILE A 8 9.97 9.15 -13.25
C ILE A 8 9.13 8.49 -14.35
N GLU A 9 9.60 8.53 -15.59
CA GLU A 9 8.96 7.93 -16.76
C GLU A 9 8.84 6.40 -16.64
N ASP A 10 9.77 5.73 -15.96
CA ASP A 10 9.68 4.30 -15.67
C ASP A 10 8.55 4.01 -14.66
N LEU A 11 8.37 4.88 -13.66
CA LEU A 11 7.24 4.80 -12.71
C LEU A 11 5.90 5.06 -13.42
N MET A 12 5.87 6.03 -14.34
CA MET A 12 4.69 6.29 -15.19
C MET A 12 4.34 5.08 -16.06
N ALA A 13 5.35 4.44 -16.65
CA ALA A 13 5.17 3.22 -17.44
C ALA A 13 4.65 2.06 -16.58
N LEU A 14 5.13 1.88 -15.34
CA LEU A 14 4.59 0.87 -14.41
C LEU A 14 3.10 1.10 -14.10
N VAL A 15 2.69 2.34 -13.81
CA VAL A 15 1.28 2.68 -13.57
C VAL A 15 0.40 2.36 -14.79
N ALA A 16 0.91 2.58 -16.01
CA ALA A 16 0.20 2.28 -17.24
C ALA A 16 0.18 0.79 -17.60
N LEU A 17 1.30 0.08 -17.44
CA LEU A 17 1.50 -1.28 -17.95
C LEU A 17 1.12 -2.39 -16.96
N TYR A 18 1.17 -2.15 -15.65
CA TYR A 18 0.94 -3.18 -14.62
C TYR A 18 -0.57 -3.50 -14.41
N ARG A 19 -1.25 -3.87 -15.49
CA ARG A 19 -2.70 -4.17 -15.56
C ARG A 19 -2.95 -5.34 -16.52
N PRO A 20 -4.05 -6.12 -16.36
CA PRO A 20 -4.39 -7.22 -17.26
C PRO A 20 -4.49 -6.77 -18.73
N GLY A 21 -3.73 -7.41 -19.63
CA GLY A 21 -3.49 -6.94 -20.99
C GLY A 21 -2.07 -6.37 -21.15
N PRO A 22 -1.83 -5.09 -20.85
CA PRO A 22 -0.56 -4.43 -21.17
C PRO A 22 0.65 -4.93 -20.36
N MET A 23 0.46 -5.80 -19.34
CA MET A 23 1.58 -6.47 -18.66
C MET A 23 2.48 -7.27 -19.61
N GLU A 24 1.95 -7.75 -20.75
CA GLU A 24 2.72 -8.47 -21.76
C GLU A 24 3.82 -7.62 -22.42
N PHE A 25 3.70 -6.29 -22.38
CA PHE A 25 4.73 -5.35 -22.88
C PHE A 25 5.80 -5.00 -21.84
N ILE A 26 5.63 -5.39 -20.57
CA ILE A 26 6.63 -5.08 -19.52
C ILE A 26 8.00 -5.71 -19.83
N PRO A 27 8.11 -6.99 -20.23
CA PRO A 27 9.40 -7.58 -20.62
C PRO A 27 10.06 -6.81 -21.77
N GLU A 28 9.29 -6.39 -22.79
CA GLU A 28 9.84 -5.62 -23.92
C GLU A 28 10.32 -4.22 -23.47
N TYR A 29 9.60 -3.57 -22.55
CA TYR A 29 10.02 -2.30 -21.96
C TYR A 29 11.35 -2.43 -21.20
N ILE A 30 11.50 -3.49 -20.40
CA ILE A 30 12.74 -3.78 -19.65
C ILE A 30 13.88 -4.08 -20.63
N ASP A 31 13.64 -4.95 -21.61
CA ASP A 31 14.63 -5.32 -22.64
C ASP A 31 15.20 -4.09 -23.37
N ARG A 32 14.31 -3.16 -23.77
CA ARG A 32 14.68 -1.91 -24.48
C ARG A 32 15.33 -0.88 -23.56
N LYS A 33 15.00 -0.87 -22.26
CA LYS A 33 15.66 -0.03 -21.25
C LYS A 33 17.09 -0.47 -21.00
N GLU A 34 17.31 -1.78 -20.80
CA GLU A 34 18.62 -2.35 -20.50
C GLU A 34 19.55 -2.34 -21.73
N ASP A 35 19.00 -2.59 -22.93
CA ASP A 35 19.74 -2.62 -24.18
C ASP A 35 19.24 -1.58 -25.19
N SER A 36 19.94 -0.44 -25.22
CA SER A 36 19.70 0.64 -26.18
C SER A 36 19.75 0.21 -27.66
N SER A 37 20.33 -0.94 -28.00
CA SER A 37 20.33 -1.46 -29.38
C SER A 37 19.01 -2.13 -29.79
N LYS A 38 18.15 -2.47 -28.82
CA LYS A 38 16.77 -2.96 -29.05
C LYS A 38 15.75 -1.83 -29.20
N VAL A 39 16.15 -0.58 -28.93
CA VAL A 39 15.28 0.60 -29.05
C VAL A 39 15.02 0.92 -30.52
N ASP A 40 13.89 0.45 -31.03
CA ASP A 40 13.40 0.77 -32.36
C ASP A 40 12.26 1.81 -32.32
N TYR A 41 12.36 2.82 -33.20
CA TYR A 41 11.34 3.83 -33.43
C TYR A 41 10.80 3.67 -34.86
N PRO A 42 9.48 3.49 -35.07
CA PRO A 42 8.92 3.26 -36.41
C PRO A 42 9.24 4.35 -37.44
N HIS A 43 9.47 5.58 -36.99
CA HIS A 43 9.77 6.72 -37.85
C HIS A 43 10.52 7.80 -37.07
N GLU A 44 11.46 8.51 -37.73
CA GLU A 44 12.27 9.58 -37.11
C GLU A 44 11.41 10.65 -36.42
N LYS A 45 10.31 11.08 -37.06
CA LYS A 45 9.32 12.03 -36.51
C LYS A 45 8.65 11.58 -35.20
N LEU A 46 8.71 10.29 -34.84
CA LEU A 46 8.16 9.76 -33.58
C LEU A 46 9.20 9.65 -32.47
N LYS A 47 10.48 9.92 -32.76
CA LYS A 47 11.55 9.72 -31.77
C LYS A 47 11.30 10.49 -30.48
N ASP A 48 11.00 11.78 -30.59
CA ASP A 48 10.68 12.66 -29.46
C ASP A 48 9.34 12.34 -28.78
N VAL A 49 8.41 11.67 -29.47
CA VAL A 49 7.15 11.21 -28.88
C VAL A 49 7.36 9.96 -28.00
N LEU A 50 8.18 9.02 -28.47
CA LEU A 50 8.32 7.68 -27.89
C LEU A 50 9.63 7.47 -27.10
N ASP A 51 10.47 8.49 -26.92
CA ASP A 51 11.75 8.38 -26.21
C ASP A 51 11.58 7.97 -24.73
N GLN A 52 10.56 8.55 -24.08
CA GLN A 52 10.18 8.25 -22.69
C GLN A 52 9.65 6.82 -22.51
N SER A 53 9.30 6.13 -23.59
CA SER A 53 8.79 4.76 -23.64
C SER A 53 9.68 3.81 -24.46
N TYR A 54 10.93 4.20 -24.75
CA TYR A 54 11.90 3.40 -25.51
C TYR A 54 11.38 2.90 -26.88
N GLY A 55 10.58 3.71 -27.57
CA GLY A 55 10.00 3.38 -28.88
C GLY A 55 8.69 2.55 -28.81
N LEU A 56 8.14 2.33 -27.61
CA LEU A 56 6.85 1.70 -27.41
C LEU A 56 5.73 2.74 -27.39
N LEU A 57 4.59 2.40 -27.99
CA LEU A 57 3.33 3.08 -27.67
C LEU A 57 2.91 2.62 -26.27
N ILE A 58 2.51 3.52 -25.38
CA ILE A 58 1.97 3.19 -24.05
C ILE A 58 0.69 3.99 -23.76
N TYR A 59 0.68 5.25 -24.19
CA TYR A 59 -0.33 6.23 -23.81
C TYR A 59 -1.27 6.61 -24.96
N GLN A 60 -2.45 7.14 -24.61
CA GLN A 60 -3.42 7.71 -25.55
C GLN A 60 -2.80 8.88 -26.33
N GLU A 61 -2.02 9.69 -25.63
CA GLU A 61 -1.28 10.84 -26.14
C GLU A 61 -0.24 10.44 -27.20
N ASP A 62 0.43 9.29 -27.05
CA ASP A 62 1.40 8.78 -28.04
C ASP A 62 0.73 8.49 -29.39
N VAL A 63 -0.48 7.92 -29.35
CA VAL A 63 -1.27 7.61 -30.55
C VAL A 63 -1.81 8.89 -31.20
N MET A 64 -2.28 9.84 -30.40
CA MET A 64 -2.70 11.16 -30.89
C MET A 64 -1.55 11.88 -31.60
N LEU A 65 -0.38 11.94 -30.98
CA LEU A 65 0.82 12.55 -31.54
C LEU A 65 1.31 11.81 -32.79
N THR A 66 1.20 10.49 -32.83
CA THR A 66 1.51 9.69 -34.01
C THR A 66 0.60 10.06 -35.19
N ALA A 67 -0.71 10.20 -34.97
CA ALA A 67 -1.65 10.65 -36.00
C ALA A 67 -1.40 12.10 -36.45
N ILE A 68 -1.07 13.01 -35.52
CA ILE A 68 -0.73 14.40 -35.85
C ILE A 68 0.55 14.47 -36.71
N LYS A 69 1.64 13.82 -36.27
CA LYS A 69 2.97 13.94 -36.91
C LYS A 69 3.13 13.17 -38.22
N LEU A 70 2.47 12.02 -38.35
CA LEU A 70 2.59 11.17 -39.54
C LEU A 70 1.39 11.33 -40.47
N ALA A 71 0.16 11.31 -39.95
CA ALA A 71 -1.05 11.40 -40.77
C ALA A 71 -1.59 12.84 -40.95
N GLY A 72 -0.98 13.85 -40.32
CA GLY A 72 -1.34 15.26 -40.51
C GLY A 72 -2.67 15.66 -39.87
N TYR A 73 -3.10 14.94 -38.83
CA TYR A 73 -4.30 15.28 -38.06
C TYR A 73 -4.10 16.61 -37.32
N ASP A 74 -5.19 17.36 -37.12
CA ASP A 74 -5.24 18.37 -36.07
C ASP A 74 -5.64 17.76 -34.69
N TRP A 75 -5.63 18.57 -33.63
CA TRP A 75 -5.97 18.11 -32.27
C TRP A 75 -7.44 17.69 -32.10
N GLU A 76 -8.39 18.32 -32.80
CA GLU A 76 -9.81 17.94 -32.75
C GLU A 76 -10.05 16.61 -33.49
N GLU A 77 -9.28 16.35 -34.54
CA GLU A 77 -9.28 15.10 -35.27
C GLU A 77 -8.58 13.96 -34.51
N ALA A 78 -7.49 14.28 -33.79
CA ALA A 78 -6.78 13.34 -32.93
C ALA A 78 -7.64 12.88 -31.74
N ASP A 79 -8.40 13.79 -31.13
CA ASP A 79 -9.43 13.43 -30.13
C ASP A 79 -10.52 12.52 -30.71
N LYS A 80 -11.09 12.87 -31.89
CA LYS A 80 -12.07 11.99 -32.56
C LYS A 80 -11.51 10.60 -32.83
N PHE A 81 -10.21 10.47 -33.05
CA PHE A 81 -9.54 9.17 -33.18
C PHE A 81 -9.40 8.46 -31.82
N ARG A 82 -8.92 9.15 -30.78
CA ARG A 82 -8.88 8.65 -29.39
C ARG A 82 -10.24 8.13 -28.92
N LYS A 83 -11.31 8.88 -29.17
CA LYS A 83 -12.71 8.51 -28.84
C LYS A 83 -13.23 7.33 -29.68
N ALA A 84 -12.83 7.20 -30.94
CA ALA A 84 -13.17 6.04 -31.76
C ALA A 84 -12.53 4.75 -31.23
N MET A 85 -11.25 4.82 -30.83
CA MET A 85 -10.55 3.71 -30.17
C MET A 85 -11.20 3.34 -28.85
N GLY A 86 -11.36 4.30 -27.93
CA GLY A 86 -11.89 4.03 -26.58
C GLY A 86 -13.34 3.53 -26.55
N LYS A 87 -14.17 3.89 -27.56
CA LYS A 87 -15.54 3.35 -27.70
C LYS A 87 -15.63 2.07 -28.54
N LYS A 88 -14.53 1.60 -29.14
CA LYS A 88 -14.44 0.40 -30.00
C LYS A 88 -15.51 0.34 -31.11
N ILE A 89 -15.89 1.49 -31.68
CA ILE A 89 -16.96 1.55 -32.70
C ILE A 89 -16.38 1.13 -34.07
N PRO A 90 -16.75 -0.03 -34.66
CA PRO A 90 -16.03 -0.60 -35.81
C PRO A 90 -16.04 0.30 -37.04
N GLU A 91 -17.19 0.90 -37.38
CA GLU A 91 -17.35 1.82 -38.52
C GLU A 91 -16.49 3.08 -38.37
N LEU A 92 -16.33 3.60 -37.14
CA LEU A 92 -15.47 4.75 -36.87
C LEU A 92 -14.00 4.36 -36.93
N MET A 93 -13.64 3.17 -36.44
CA MET A 93 -12.27 2.66 -36.54
C MET A 93 -11.84 2.43 -38.00
N GLU A 94 -12.69 1.82 -38.84
CA GLU A 94 -12.40 1.67 -40.28
C GLU A 94 -12.26 3.03 -41.00
N LYS A 95 -13.06 4.01 -40.58
CA LYS A 95 -13.00 5.38 -41.12
C LYS A 95 -11.72 6.11 -40.68
N GLN A 96 -11.28 5.91 -39.44
CA GLN A 96 -10.01 6.43 -38.93
C GLN A 96 -8.82 5.71 -39.57
N GLU A 97 -8.90 4.40 -39.82
CA GLU A 97 -7.87 3.61 -40.52
C GLU A 97 -7.57 4.20 -41.90
N LYS A 98 -8.63 4.36 -42.71
CA LYS A 98 -8.53 4.92 -44.06
C LYS A 98 -7.98 6.34 -44.01
N LYS A 99 -8.39 7.16 -43.04
CA LYS A 99 -7.90 8.52 -42.90
C LYS A 99 -6.42 8.56 -42.48
N PHE A 100 -6.02 7.79 -41.46
CA PHE A 100 -4.65 7.70 -40.98
C PHE A 100 -3.69 7.27 -42.10
N LYS A 101 -4.01 6.16 -42.77
CA LYS A 101 -3.15 5.60 -43.83
C LYS A 101 -3.02 6.54 -45.04
N ASN A 102 -4.13 7.15 -45.48
CA ASN A 102 -4.10 8.13 -46.57
C ASN A 102 -3.35 9.43 -46.17
N GLY A 103 -3.46 9.87 -44.91
CA GLY A 103 -2.72 11.03 -44.40
C GLY A 103 -1.22 10.75 -44.34
N CYS A 104 -0.83 9.55 -43.90
CA CYS A 104 0.55 9.08 -43.92
C CYS A 104 1.15 9.12 -45.35
N GLU A 105 0.45 8.57 -46.34
CA GLU A 105 0.87 8.63 -47.75
C GLU A 105 1.03 10.07 -48.26
N GLN A 106 0.08 10.97 -47.95
CA GLN A 106 0.14 12.39 -48.33
C GLN A 106 1.32 13.13 -47.70
N ASN A 107 1.77 12.70 -46.52
CA ASN A 107 2.91 13.24 -45.80
C ASN A 107 4.25 12.52 -46.12
N GLY A 108 4.27 11.66 -47.14
CA GLY A 108 5.48 10.98 -47.63
C GLY A 108 5.90 9.75 -46.83
N ILE A 109 5.01 9.19 -45.99
CA ILE A 109 5.24 7.95 -45.25
C ILE A 109 4.85 6.76 -46.14
N ASN A 110 5.69 5.72 -46.17
CA ASN A 110 5.38 4.49 -46.93
C ASN A 110 4.10 3.84 -46.39
N ARG A 111 3.23 3.36 -47.29
CA ARG A 111 2.01 2.62 -46.95
C ARG A 111 2.29 1.39 -46.10
N GLU A 112 3.36 0.65 -46.39
CA GLU A 112 3.76 -0.54 -45.61
C GLU A 112 3.99 -0.19 -44.12
N LEU A 113 4.69 0.91 -43.85
CA LEU A 113 4.91 1.44 -42.51
C LEU A 113 3.62 2.00 -41.87
N ALA A 114 2.73 2.60 -42.66
CA ALA A 114 1.43 3.07 -42.18
C ALA A 114 0.47 1.90 -41.83
N ASP A 115 0.58 0.78 -42.53
CA ASP A 115 -0.13 -0.46 -42.22
C ASP A 115 0.45 -1.12 -40.95
N GLU A 116 1.78 -1.21 -40.81
CA GLU A 116 2.45 -1.70 -39.59
C GLU A 116 2.10 -0.87 -38.35
N LEU A 117 2.21 0.46 -38.44
CA LEU A 117 1.84 1.38 -37.36
C LEU A 117 0.37 1.23 -36.96
N TRP A 118 -0.52 0.98 -37.92
CA TRP A 118 -1.93 0.76 -37.63
C TRP A 118 -2.16 -0.54 -36.86
N GLU A 119 -1.51 -1.64 -37.25
CA GLU A 119 -1.59 -2.90 -36.50
C GLU A 119 -0.90 -2.81 -35.12
N ARG A 120 0.08 -1.92 -34.93
CA ARG A 120 0.59 -1.57 -33.58
C ARG A 120 -0.41 -0.75 -32.77
N ILE A 121 -1.16 0.19 -33.37
CA ILE A 121 -2.15 1.04 -32.68
C ILE A 121 -3.45 0.29 -32.33
N LYS A 122 -3.86 -0.66 -33.16
CA LYS A 122 -5.15 -1.35 -33.06
C LYS A 122 -5.37 -2.11 -31.73
N PRO A 123 -4.40 -2.86 -31.17
CA PRO A 123 -4.48 -3.42 -29.81
C PRO A 123 -4.55 -2.34 -28.72
N PHE A 124 -3.95 -1.16 -28.92
CA PHE A 124 -3.99 -0.08 -27.92
C PHE A 124 -5.38 0.48 -27.67
N ALA A 125 -6.34 0.29 -28.59
CA ALA A 125 -7.74 0.61 -28.33
C ALA A 125 -8.32 -0.12 -27.10
N GLU A 126 -7.69 -1.22 -26.65
CA GLU A 126 -8.13 -1.99 -25.48
C GLU A 126 -7.40 -1.59 -24.18
N TYR A 127 -6.19 -1.06 -24.27
CA TYR A 127 -5.28 -0.92 -23.12
C TYR A 127 -4.68 0.48 -22.90
N ALA A 128 -4.83 1.40 -23.87
CA ALA A 128 -4.20 2.72 -23.86
C ALA A 128 -4.50 3.53 -22.60
N PHE A 129 -3.44 3.97 -21.92
CA PHE A 129 -3.54 4.71 -20.67
C PHE A 129 -3.42 6.23 -20.89
N ASN A 130 -3.96 7.04 -19.99
CA ASN A 130 -3.81 8.49 -20.06
C ASN A 130 -2.44 8.89 -19.44
N LYS A 131 -1.58 9.55 -20.22
CA LYS A 131 -0.20 9.91 -19.82
C LYS A 131 -0.19 10.89 -18.64
N SER A 132 -1.11 11.84 -18.60
CA SER A 132 -1.20 12.80 -17.48
C SER A 132 -1.57 12.14 -16.15
N HIS A 133 -2.41 11.10 -16.19
CA HIS A 133 -2.79 10.33 -15.02
C HIS A 133 -1.64 9.43 -14.55
N ALA A 134 -0.94 8.76 -15.47
CA ALA A 134 0.31 8.06 -15.14
C ALA A 134 1.35 9.01 -14.55
N SER A 135 1.48 10.22 -15.09
CA SER A 135 2.41 11.25 -14.63
C SER A 135 2.13 11.70 -13.20
N SER A 136 0.90 12.15 -12.92
CA SER A 136 0.52 12.63 -11.59
C SER A 136 0.70 11.55 -10.51
N TYR A 137 0.30 10.30 -10.77
CA TYR A 137 0.51 9.19 -9.84
C TYR A 137 1.98 8.73 -9.76
N GLY A 138 2.74 8.77 -10.86
CA GLY A 138 4.19 8.50 -10.85
C GLY A 138 4.97 9.48 -9.98
N ILE A 139 4.59 10.76 -9.97
CA ILE A 139 5.16 11.77 -9.07
C ILE A 139 4.82 11.47 -7.60
N VAL A 140 3.60 11.06 -7.27
CA VAL A 140 3.23 10.67 -5.89
C VAL A 140 3.97 9.40 -5.44
N ALA A 141 4.15 8.43 -6.33
CA ALA A 141 4.96 7.24 -6.08
C ALA A 141 6.44 7.61 -5.83
N TYR A 142 7.00 8.52 -6.62
CA TYR A 142 8.35 9.05 -6.40
C TYR A 142 8.47 9.79 -5.06
N GLN A 143 7.52 10.67 -4.73
CA GLN A 143 7.54 11.45 -3.48
C GLN A 143 7.46 10.53 -2.24
N THR A 144 6.60 9.51 -2.26
CA THR A 144 6.49 8.54 -1.16
C THR A 144 7.75 7.68 -1.04
N ALA A 145 8.31 7.20 -2.16
CA ALA A 145 9.59 6.47 -2.18
C ALA A 145 10.76 7.34 -1.66
N TYR A 146 10.83 8.60 -2.09
CA TYR A 146 11.83 9.57 -1.63
C TYR A 146 11.75 9.80 -0.12
N MET A 147 10.55 9.97 0.43
CA MET A 147 10.35 10.14 1.87
C MET A 147 10.73 8.87 2.63
N LYS A 148 10.38 7.67 2.14
CA LYS A 148 10.81 6.40 2.74
C LYS A 148 12.33 6.22 2.73
N ALA A 149 13.00 6.64 1.66
CA ALA A 149 14.45 6.50 1.50
C ALA A 149 15.26 7.51 2.35
N ASN A 150 14.81 8.76 2.44
CA ASN A 150 15.58 9.85 3.07
C ASN A 150 15.12 10.19 4.50
N TYR A 151 13.86 9.94 4.83
CA TYR A 151 13.25 10.22 6.14
C TYR A 151 12.48 9.00 6.68
N PRO A 152 13.13 7.82 6.75
CA PRO A 152 12.45 6.54 6.98
C PRO A 152 11.63 6.53 8.27
N VAL A 153 12.18 7.02 9.39
CA VAL A 153 11.49 7.00 10.68
C VAL A 153 10.27 7.92 10.69
N GLN A 154 10.40 9.13 10.14
CA GLN A 154 9.32 10.09 10.04
C GLN A 154 8.21 9.61 9.09
N PHE A 155 8.60 9.05 7.94
CA PHE A 155 7.66 8.51 6.96
C PHE A 155 6.89 7.31 7.52
N MET A 156 7.56 6.33 8.11
CA MET A 156 6.90 5.17 8.72
C MET A 156 6.03 5.57 9.93
N THR A 157 6.45 6.54 10.75
CA THR A 157 5.60 7.13 11.80
C THR A 157 4.34 7.78 11.20
N SER A 158 4.46 8.47 10.05
CA SER A 158 3.31 9.10 9.39
C SER A 158 2.32 8.09 8.82
N ILE A 159 2.79 6.95 8.31
CA ILE A 159 1.92 5.85 7.88
C ILE A 159 1.23 5.21 9.09
N LEU A 160 1.96 4.83 10.15
CA LEU A 160 1.37 4.27 11.37
C LEU A 160 0.30 5.18 11.99
N LYS A 161 0.48 6.50 11.87
CA LYS A 161 -0.52 7.50 12.29
C LYS A 161 -1.71 7.60 11.34
N ALA A 162 -1.53 7.45 10.04
CA ALA A 162 -2.63 7.46 9.07
C ALA A 162 -3.50 6.20 9.17
N GLU A 163 -2.86 5.04 9.34
CA GLU A 163 -3.49 3.72 9.42
C GLU A 163 -3.86 3.32 10.86
N SER A 164 -3.86 4.26 11.83
CA SER A 164 -3.99 3.93 13.26
C SER A 164 -5.34 3.32 13.69
N GLY A 165 -6.29 3.19 12.75
CA GLY A 165 -7.59 2.54 12.94
C GLY A 165 -7.73 1.17 12.25
N ASP A 166 -6.68 0.67 11.61
CA ASP A 166 -6.65 -0.62 10.91
C ASP A 166 -5.51 -1.50 11.49
N GLU A 167 -5.91 -2.51 12.27
CA GLU A 167 -4.98 -3.40 12.99
C GLU A 167 -4.09 -4.21 12.03
N ASP A 168 -4.61 -4.60 10.86
CA ASP A 168 -3.87 -5.38 9.86
C ASP A 168 -2.82 -4.50 9.15
N LYS A 169 -3.17 -3.24 8.84
CA LYS A 169 -2.25 -2.25 8.29
C LYS A 169 -1.17 -1.83 9.28
N ILE A 170 -1.51 -1.61 10.55
CA ILE A 170 -0.51 -1.41 11.60
C ILE A 170 0.45 -2.59 11.62
N ALA A 171 -0.05 -3.83 11.60
CA ALA A 171 0.79 -5.02 11.62
C ALA A 171 1.74 -5.12 10.41
N GLU A 172 1.25 -4.84 9.20
CA GLU A 172 2.06 -4.77 7.97
C GLU A 172 3.18 -3.74 8.10
N VAL A 173 2.85 -2.53 8.54
CA VAL A 173 3.78 -1.40 8.63
C VAL A 173 4.81 -1.60 9.76
N VAL A 174 4.44 -2.22 10.88
CA VAL A 174 5.39 -2.58 11.94
C VAL A 174 6.36 -3.69 11.49
N ARG A 175 5.90 -4.70 10.73
CA ARG A 175 6.81 -5.69 10.12
C ARG A 175 7.81 -5.01 9.17
N GLU A 176 7.36 -4.04 8.38
CA GLU A 176 8.23 -3.28 7.47
C GLU A 176 9.22 -2.38 8.24
N CYS A 177 8.81 -1.73 9.32
CA CYS A 177 9.71 -1.03 10.25
C CYS A 177 10.84 -1.95 10.74
N GLY A 178 10.50 -3.19 11.13
CA GLY A 178 11.47 -4.20 11.55
C GLY A 178 12.52 -4.50 10.48
N LYS A 179 12.11 -4.73 9.23
CA LYS A 179 13.04 -4.92 8.08
C LYS A 179 13.93 -3.70 7.83
N MET A 180 13.44 -2.51 8.13
CA MET A 180 14.18 -1.24 8.00
C MET A 180 15.07 -0.92 9.23
N GLY A 181 15.13 -1.80 10.24
CA GLY A 181 15.88 -1.56 11.49
C GLY A 181 15.25 -0.51 12.41
N ILE A 182 13.98 -0.15 12.19
CA ILE A 182 13.22 0.80 12.99
C ILE A 182 12.47 0.02 14.08
N LYS A 183 12.80 0.25 15.35
CA LYS A 183 12.14 -0.43 16.46
C LYS A 183 10.84 0.27 16.82
N VAL A 184 9.72 -0.45 16.72
CA VAL A 184 8.44 -0.03 17.29
C VAL A 184 8.38 -0.53 18.73
N LEU A 185 8.16 0.39 19.66
CA LEU A 185 8.16 0.15 21.11
C LEU A 185 6.72 0.03 21.62
N PRO A 186 6.45 -0.80 22.64
CA PRO A 186 5.12 -0.91 23.26
C PRO A 186 4.63 0.45 23.79
N PRO A 187 3.31 0.63 23.95
CA PRO A 187 2.77 1.85 24.54
C PRO A 187 3.32 2.07 25.94
N ASP A 188 3.36 3.33 26.37
CA ASP A 188 3.82 3.74 27.71
C ASP A 188 3.09 5.05 28.08
N ILE A 189 2.38 5.12 29.21
CA ILE A 189 1.64 6.32 29.61
C ILE A 189 2.53 7.55 29.86
N ASN A 190 3.84 7.37 30.02
CA ASN A 190 4.83 8.44 30.20
C ASN A 190 5.52 8.87 28.90
N GLU A 191 5.46 8.09 27.81
CA GLU A 191 6.05 8.46 26.52
C GLU A 191 5.06 8.52 25.34
N SER A 192 4.07 7.62 25.29
CA SER A 192 3.12 7.52 24.18
C SER A 192 2.27 8.77 24.06
N GLU A 193 2.32 9.40 22.89
CA GLU A 193 1.35 10.41 22.49
C GLU A 193 0.00 9.77 22.14
N LYS A 194 -1.01 10.61 21.87
CA LYS A 194 -2.34 10.16 21.41
C LYS A 194 -2.22 9.20 20.22
N ASN A 195 -1.33 9.50 19.27
CA ASN A 195 -1.03 8.72 18.07
C ASN A 195 0.43 8.20 18.16
N PHE A 196 0.81 7.32 17.23
CA PHE A 196 2.21 6.94 17.03
C PHE A 196 3.14 8.16 16.92
N ALA A 197 4.27 8.08 17.62
CA ALA A 197 5.25 9.17 17.70
C ALA A 197 6.68 8.64 17.57
N MET A 198 7.54 9.39 16.89
CA MET A 198 8.98 9.14 16.89
C MET A 198 9.57 9.56 18.23
N VAL A 199 10.37 8.69 18.85
CA VAL A 199 11.06 8.93 20.13
C VAL A 199 12.58 8.77 20.04
N SER A 200 13.11 8.50 18.85
CA SER A 200 14.55 8.58 18.54
C SER A 200 14.96 9.99 18.13
N GLU A 201 16.08 10.47 18.66
CA GLU A 201 16.70 11.73 18.25
C GLU A 201 17.55 11.57 16.96
N PRO A 202 17.87 12.67 16.23
CA PRO A 202 18.72 12.62 15.04
C PRO A 202 20.10 11.98 15.31
N GLY A 203 20.38 10.86 14.64
CA GLY A 203 21.62 10.09 14.78
C GLY A 203 21.50 8.85 15.68
N GLU A 204 20.36 8.65 16.35
CA GLU A 204 20.04 7.40 17.04
C GLU A 204 19.44 6.35 16.08
N PRO A 205 19.45 5.05 16.45
CA PRO A 205 18.61 4.05 15.81
C PRO A 205 17.13 4.46 15.86
N GLY A 206 16.42 4.28 14.75
CA GLY A 206 15.03 4.71 14.62
C GLY A 206 14.11 4.04 15.64
N ARG A 207 13.39 4.84 16.43
CA ARG A 207 12.45 4.36 17.45
C ARG A 207 11.12 5.08 17.34
N ILE A 208 10.04 4.30 17.25
CA ILE A 208 8.65 4.77 17.21
C ILE A 208 7.93 4.19 18.43
N ARG A 209 7.26 5.04 19.21
CA ARG A 209 6.45 4.64 20.35
C ARG A 209 5.00 4.41 19.89
N PHE A 210 4.37 3.31 20.33
CA PHE A 210 2.99 2.98 19.98
C PHE A 210 2.02 4.08 20.44
N GLY A 211 1.05 4.43 19.60
CA GLY A 211 0.03 5.43 19.94
C GLY A 211 -1.03 4.87 20.89
N LEU A 212 -1.45 5.66 21.88
CA LEU A 212 -2.50 5.20 22.81
C LEU A 212 -3.84 4.91 22.10
N ASN A 213 -4.15 5.65 21.02
CA ASN A 213 -5.39 5.46 20.23
C ASN A 213 -5.42 4.17 19.40
N ALA A 214 -4.28 3.53 19.17
CA ALA A 214 -4.17 2.26 18.45
C ALA A 214 -4.35 1.04 19.38
N ILE A 215 -4.60 1.26 20.69
CA ILE A 215 -4.94 0.19 21.63
C ILE A 215 -6.44 -0.10 21.53
N LYS A 216 -6.79 -1.34 21.16
CA LYS A 216 -8.18 -1.80 21.09
C LYS A 216 -8.92 -1.53 22.40
N ASN A 217 -10.15 -1.04 22.30
CA ASN A 217 -11.05 -0.68 23.41
C ASN A 217 -10.59 0.51 24.30
N VAL A 218 -9.50 1.20 23.98
CA VAL A 218 -9.15 2.50 24.61
C VAL A 218 -9.74 3.63 23.77
N GLY A 219 -10.49 4.54 24.41
CA GLY A 219 -11.19 5.61 23.70
C GLY A 219 -10.28 6.76 23.27
N ASP A 220 -10.48 7.27 22.05
CA ASP A 220 -9.70 8.40 21.49
C ASP A 220 -9.65 9.64 22.41
N HIS A 221 -10.73 9.90 23.16
CA HIS A 221 -10.80 10.98 24.13
C HIS A 221 -9.85 10.78 25.32
N ILE A 222 -9.83 9.59 25.93
CA ILE A 222 -8.96 9.34 27.10
C ILE A 222 -7.48 9.34 26.70
N CYS A 223 -7.14 8.89 25.48
CA CYS A 223 -5.80 9.03 24.91
C CYS A 223 -5.32 10.48 24.82
N GLU A 224 -6.23 11.39 24.42
CA GLU A 224 -5.94 12.83 24.38
C GLU A 224 -5.80 13.43 25.78
N VAL A 225 -6.69 13.07 26.72
CA VAL A 225 -6.62 13.54 28.10
C VAL A 225 -5.31 13.13 28.77
N ILE A 226 -4.87 11.87 28.63
CA ILE A 226 -3.60 11.38 29.21
C ILE A 226 -2.41 12.17 28.63
N ALA A 227 -2.31 12.30 27.31
CA ALA A 227 -1.19 13.01 26.67
C ALA A 227 -1.16 14.51 27.02
N GLU A 228 -2.31 15.19 26.97
CA GLU A 228 -2.40 16.63 27.24
C GLU A 228 -2.31 16.98 28.74
N GLU A 229 -2.61 16.06 29.64
CA GLU A 229 -2.32 16.22 31.08
C GLU A 229 -0.82 16.08 31.33
N ARG A 230 -0.19 14.99 30.86
CA ARG A 230 1.25 14.74 30.97
C ARG A 230 2.08 15.92 30.45
N LYS A 231 1.70 16.45 29.28
CA LYS A 231 2.35 17.60 28.65
C LYS A 231 2.26 18.91 29.45
N LYS A 232 1.25 19.07 30.30
CA LYS A 232 1.09 20.25 31.17
C LYS A 232 1.82 20.11 32.50
N ASN A 233 1.80 18.92 33.09
CA ASN A 233 2.22 18.69 34.48
C ASN A 233 3.45 17.78 34.65
N GLY A 234 4.01 17.25 33.56
CA GLY A 234 5.18 16.36 33.55
C GLY A 234 4.81 14.87 33.55
N HIS A 235 5.80 13.99 33.68
CA HIS A 235 5.58 12.55 33.77
C HIS A 235 4.74 12.18 35.02
N TYR A 236 4.04 11.06 34.96
CA TYR A 236 3.38 10.41 36.08
C TYR A 236 4.42 9.68 36.93
N SER A 237 4.58 10.11 38.18
CA SER A 237 5.62 9.62 39.09
C SER A 237 5.26 8.29 39.78
N SER A 238 3.98 7.97 39.90
CA SER A 238 3.46 6.69 40.37
C SER A 238 2.06 6.41 39.80
N LEU A 239 1.54 5.21 40.09
CA LEU A 239 0.18 4.83 39.74
C LEU A 239 -0.87 5.76 40.39
N GLU A 240 -0.66 6.14 41.65
CA GLU A 240 -1.46 7.12 42.37
C GLU A 240 -1.45 8.46 41.66
N ASP A 241 -0.28 8.98 41.27
CA ASP A 241 -0.16 10.27 40.59
C ASP A 241 -0.94 10.30 39.27
N PHE A 242 -0.87 9.22 38.48
CA PHE A 242 -1.71 9.03 37.30
C PHE A 242 -3.21 9.04 37.62
N LEU A 243 -3.64 8.28 38.63
CA LEU A 243 -5.05 8.21 39.06
C LEU A 243 -5.53 9.49 39.79
N GLU A 244 -4.63 10.32 40.33
CA GLU A 244 -4.94 11.61 40.95
C GLU A 244 -5.02 12.76 39.95
N ARG A 245 -4.38 12.61 38.78
CA ARG A 245 -4.31 13.62 37.71
C ARG A 245 -5.32 13.38 36.60
N VAL A 246 -5.47 12.12 36.15
CA VAL A 246 -6.38 11.75 35.06
C VAL A 246 -7.79 11.48 35.59
N HIS A 247 -8.59 12.55 35.70
CA HIS A 247 -10.01 12.50 36.10
C HIS A 247 -10.94 12.62 34.89
N ASP A 248 -11.10 11.52 34.14
CA ASP A 248 -12.12 11.44 33.08
C ASP A 248 -12.99 10.18 33.19
N LYS A 249 -14.26 10.31 32.80
CA LYS A 249 -15.25 9.21 32.77
C LYS A 249 -14.83 8.07 31.83
N ASP A 250 -14.03 8.38 30.81
CA ASP A 250 -13.60 7.43 29.77
C ASP A 250 -12.36 6.64 30.21
N LEU A 251 -11.72 7.00 31.34
CA LEU A 251 -10.79 6.13 32.09
C LEU A 251 -11.58 5.05 32.87
N ASN A 252 -12.36 4.27 32.14
CA ASN A 252 -13.24 3.25 32.67
C ASN A 252 -12.49 1.91 32.92
N LYS A 253 -13.23 0.89 33.37
CA LYS A 253 -12.67 -0.43 33.70
C LYS A 253 -11.94 -1.04 32.51
N THR A 254 -12.57 -1.04 31.34
CA THR A 254 -12.03 -1.61 30.11
C THR A 254 -10.78 -0.86 29.66
N ALA A 255 -10.77 0.48 29.75
CA ALA A 255 -9.60 1.28 29.41
C ALA A 255 -8.39 0.93 30.31
N LEU A 256 -8.59 0.86 31.62
CA LEU A 256 -7.55 0.45 32.57
C LEU A 256 -7.08 -1.00 32.34
N GLU A 257 -7.98 -1.93 32.05
CA GLU A 257 -7.65 -3.32 31.72
C GLU A 257 -6.78 -3.40 30.44
N CYS A 258 -7.13 -2.65 29.39
CA CYS A 258 -6.36 -2.65 28.13
C CYS A 258 -5.01 -1.94 28.27
N LEU A 259 -4.93 -0.82 29.00
CA LEU A 259 -3.66 -0.14 29.31
C LEU A 259 -2.71 -1.02 30.14
N ALA A 260 -3.25 -1.81 31.09
CA ALA A 260 -2.47 -2.78 31.84
C ALA A 260 -2.01 -3.96 30.96
N MET A 261 -2.90 -4.58 30.19
CA MET A 261 -2.60 -5.74 29.34
C MET A 261 -1.54 -5.46 28.27
N THR A 262 -1.57 -4.26 27.67
CA THR A 262 -0.66 -3.87 26.58
C THR A 262 0.68 -3.29 27.04
N GLY A 263 0.90 -3.21 28.35
CA GLY A 263 2.14 -2.69 28.93
C GLY A 263 2.25 -1.18 29.01
N ALA A 264 1.19 -0.44 28.65
CA ALA A 264 1.17 1.02 28.77
C ALA A 264 1.43 1.50 30.21
N MET A 265 1.18 0.65 31.21
CA MET A 265 1.39 0.92 32.63
C MET A 265 2.60 0.19 33.24
N ASP A 266 3.43 -0.50 32.43
CA ASP A 266 4.60 -1.25 32.91
C ASP A 266 5.66 -0.30 33.55
N CYS A 267 5.63 1.00 33.24
CA CYS A 267 6.48 2.04 33.83
C CYS A 267 6.27 2.26 35.34
N PHE A 268 5.21 1.71 35.94
CA PHE A 268 4.93 1.78 37.38
C PHE A 268 5.48 0.58 38.18
N GLU A 269 6.28 -0.30 37.56
CA GLU A 269 6.93 -1.46 38.17
C GLU A 269 6.00 -2.54 38.77
N TYR A 270 4.68 -2.39 38.63
CA TYR A 270 3.69 -3.46 38.90
C TYR A 270 3.64 -4.47 37.77
N SER A 271 3.42 -5.75 38.07
CA SER A 271 3.14 -6.72 37.02
C SER A 271 1.74 -6.50 36.40
N ARG A 272 1.58 -6.80 35.10
CA ARG A 272 0.30 -6.64 34.39
C ARG A 272 -0.87 -7.36 35.08
N ASN A 273 -0.62 -8.54 35.67
CA ASN A 273 -1.62 -9.28 36.46
C ASN A 273 -1.98 -8.58 37.78
N GLU A 274 -1.05 -7.93 38.47
CA GLU A 274 -1.34 -7.13 39.66
C GLU A 274 -2.20 -5.91 39.31
N LEU A 275 -1.89 -5.21 38.22
CA LEU A 275 -2.73 -4.13 37.71
C LEU A 275 -4.14 -4.64 37.38
N LEU A 276 -4.25 -5.78 36.66
CA LEU A 276 -5.54 -6.37 36.27
C LEU A 276 -6.40 -6.82 37.45
N GLN A 277 -5.82 -7.51 38.44
CA GLN A 277 -6.54 -7.90 39.65
C GLN A 277 -7.08 -6.67 40.42
N ASN A 278 -6.35 -5.56 40.37
CA ASN A 278 -6.66 -4.34 41.12
C ASN A 278 -7.41 -3.25 40.35
N VAL A 279 -7.88 -3.46 39.11
CA VAL A 279 -8.60 -2.41 38.36
C VAL A 279 -9.78 -1.82 39.15
N LYS A 280 -10.54 -2.65 39.88
CA LYS A 280 -11.63 -2.16 40.73
C LYS A 280 -11.12 -1.26 41.87
N ASN A 281 -9.94 -1.55 42.42
CA ASN A 281 -9.34 -0.76 43.49
C ASN A 281 -8.84 0.59 42.94
N MET A 282 -8.18 0.59 41.77
CA MET A 282 -7.77 1.79 41.04
C MET A 282 -8.97 2.70 40.70
N GLN A 283 -10.05 2.15 40.16
CA GLN A 283 -11.27 2.91 39.86
C GLN A 283 -11.93 3.50 41.12
N ASN A 284 -12.02 2.71 42.20
CA ASN A 284 -12.58 3.18 43.46
C ASN A 284 -11.74 4.29 44.10
N TYR A 285 -10.41 4.24 43.94
CA TYR A 285 -9.48 5.28 44.41
C TYR A 285 -9.67 6.59 43.63
N ASN A 286 -9.58 6.54 42.30
CA ASN A 286 -9.82 7.69 41.40
C ASN A 286 -11.18 8.38 41.68
N LYS A 287 -12.25 7.59 41.83
CA LYS A 287 -13.59 8.11 42.17
C LYS A 287 -13.65 8.81 43.54
N LYS A 288 -13.04 8.24 44.58
CA LYS A 288 -12.99 8.87 45.92
C LYS A 288 -12.26 10.22 45.90
N ILE A 289 -11.16 10.32 45.15
CA ILE A 289 -10.42 11.58 44.99
C ILE A 289 -11.30 12.64 44.31
N GLN A 290 -12.04 12.26 43.28
CA GLN A 290 -12.99 13.15 42.60
C GLN A 290 -14.10 13.64 43.56
N GLU A 291 -14.70 12.74 44.34
CA GLU A 291 -15.71 13.07 45.36
C GLU A 291 -15.15 14.04 46.43
N LYS A 292 -13.91 13.85 46.88
CA LYS A 292 -13.22 14.75 47.83
C LYS A 292 -12.92 16.12 47.24
N LYS A 293 -12.45 16.20 45.98
CA LYS A 293 -12.23 17.48 45.28
C LYS A 293 -13.54 18.28 45.15
N GLN A 294 -14.67 17.61 44.89
CA GLN A 294 -15.99 18.25 44.84
C GLN A 294 -16.51 18.69 46.22
N THR A 295 -16.33 17.90 47.28
CA THR A 295 -16.77 18.28 48.64
C THR A 295 -15.97 19.45 49.22
N ASN A 296 -14.65 19.50 48.99
CA ASN A 296 -13.80 20.60 49.46
C ASN A 296 -14.07 21.95 48.76
N GLN A 297 -14.72 21.98 47.59
CA GLN A 297 -15.19 23.24 46.98
C GLN A 297 -16.53 23.74 47.57
N GLY A 298 -17.24 22.91 48.34
CA GLY A 298 -18.62 23.19 48.76
C GLY A 298 -18.86 23.41 50.26
N SER A 299 -17.89 23.15 51.14
CA SER A 299 -18.16 23.08 52.58
C SER A 299 -17.12 23.77 53.47
N LEU A 300 -17.58 24.80 54.20
CA LEU A 300 -16.88 25.38 55.35
C LEU A 300 -17.11 24.59 56.66
N PHE A 301 -17.77 23.43 56.60
CA PHE A 301 -18.33 22.69 57.74
C PHE A 301 -18.19 21.15 57.66
N SER A 302 -17.34 20.61 56.77
CA SER A 302 -17.10 19.17 56.67
C SER A 302 -15.96 18.70 57.58
N GLU A 303 -16.19 18.66 58.90
CA GLU A 303 -15.26 18.06 59.89
C GLU A 303 -15.25 16.52 59.85
N SER A 304 -16.02 15.89 58.95
CA SER A 304 -15.89 14.47 58.65
C SER A 304 -14.82 14.26 57.56
N GLU A 305 -13.55 14.23 57.95
CA GLU A 305 -12.49 13.80 57.05
C GLU A 305 -12.76 12.36 56.60
N VAL A 306 -13.25 12.20 55.37
CA VAL A 306 -13.17 10.92 54.66
C VAL A 306 -11.70 10.68 54.38
N GLY A 307 -11.06 9.92 55.28
CA GLY A 307 -9.72 9.42 55.09
C GLY A 307 -9.66 8.58 53.82
N ILE A 308 -9.12 9.18 52.77
CA ILE A 308 -8.63 8.44 51.60
C ILE A 308 -7.21 8.03 51.98
N ASP A 309 -6.94 6.71 51.96
CA ASP A 309 -5.57 6.20 52.08
C ASP A 309 -4.71 6.89 50.99
N SER A 310 -3.46 7.23 51.29
CA SER A 310 -2.59 7.91 50.32
C SER A 310 -2.28 7.05 49.09
N GLU A 311 -2.39 5.73 49.21
CA GLU A 311 -1.96 4.75 48.21
C GLU A 311 -3.15 3.89 47.73
N VAL A 312 -3.07 3.37 46.50
CA VAL A 312 -4.01 2.36 46.04
C VAL A 312 -3.75 1.05 46.80
N ARG A 313 -4.81 0.44 47.33
CA ARG A 313 -4.69 -0.90 47.91
C ARG A 313 -4.51 -1.95 46.81
N MET A 314 -3.25 -2.31 46.57
CA MET A 314 -2.85 -3.33 45.59
C MET A 314 -2.75 -4.71 46.26
N GLU A 315 -3.60 -5.65 45.85
CA GLU A 315 -3.45 -7.08 46.14
C GLU A 315 -2.39 -7.68 45.23
N SER A 316 -1.46 -8.48 45.77
CA SER A 316 -0.45 -9.13 44.94
C SER A 316 -1.05 -10.29 44.12
N ALA A 317 -0.56 -10.44 42.90
CA ALA A 317 -0.93 -11.49 41.95
C ALA A 317 0.35 -12.16 41.41
N GLN A 318 0.22 -13.34 40.80
CA GLN A 318 1.34 -13.94 40.07
C GLN A 318 1.62 -13.11 38.79
N PRO A 319 2.87 -12.73 38.49
CA PRO A 319 3.20 -12.02 37.26
C PRO A 319 2.69 -12.74 36.01
N ALA A 320 2.25 -11.97 35.01
CA ALA A 320 1.80 -12.53 33.73
C ALA A 320 2.92 -13.29 33.02
N SER A 321 2.62 -14.48 32.49
CA SER A 321 3.58 -15.24 31.67
C SER A 321 3.89 -14.47 30.38
N MET A 322 5.00 -14.81 29.71
CA MET A 322 5.31 -14.22 28.42
C MET A 322 4.23 -14.56 27.38
N GLU A 323 3.70 -15.78 27.40
CA GLU A 323 2.58 -16.20 26.54
C GLU A 323 1.34 -15.31 26.74
N GLN A 324 0.91 -15.08 27.99
CA GLN A 324 -0.22 -14.18 28.29
C GLN A 324 -0.01 -12.75 27.78
N LYS A 325 1.21 -12.21 27.93
CA LYS A 325 1.56 -10.89 27.38
C LYS A 325 1.44 -10.86 25.85
N LEU A 326 1.94 -11.89 25.18
CA LEU A 326 1.90 -12.00 23.72
C LEU A 326 0.47 -12.20 23.20
N GLU A 327 -0.36 -12.98 23.90
CA GLU A 327 -1.79 -13.15 23.61
C GLU A 327 -2.52 -11.80 23.65
N TRP A 328 -2.36 -11.04 24.74
CA TRP A 328 -2.98 -9.71 24.88
C TRP A 328 -2.45 -8.69 23.87
N GLU A 329 -1.16 -8.69 23.57
CA GLU A 329 -0.59 -7.81 22.56
C GLU A 329 -1.16 -8.14 21.17
N LYS A 330 -1.33 -9.42 20.83
CA LYS A 330 -1.97 -9.82 19.58
C LYS A 330 -3.45 -9.45 19.55
N GLU A 331 -4.19 -9.59 20.64
CA GLU A 331 -5.62 -9.24 20.74
C GLU A 331 -5.87 -7.72 20.67
N LEU A 332 -5.05 -6.93 21.37
CA LEU A 332 -5.30 -5.51 21.65
C LEU A 332 -4.45 -4.54 20.82
N LEU A 333 -3.32 -4.99 20.26
CA LEU A 333 -2.43 -4.20 19.39
C LEU A 333 -2.33 -4.78 17.97
N GLY A 334 -2.84 -5.99 17.73
CA GLY A 334 -2.71 -6.71 16.46
C GLY A 334 -1.35 -7.39 16.22
N ILE A 335 -0.37 -7.17 17.10
CA ILE A 335 1.04 -7.54 16.92
C ILE A 335 1.71 -7.94 18.24
N TYR A 336 2.86 -8.60 18.15
CA TYR A 336 3.73 -8.91 19.29
C TYR A 336 4.80 -7.81 19.45
N LEU A 337 4.93 -7.23 20.65
CA LEU A 337 5.90 -6.14 20.93
C LEU A 337 6.86 -6.45 22.10
N SER A 338 6.43 -7.20 23.11
CA SER A 338 7.28 -7.56 24.27
C SER A 338 8.42 -8.50 23.89
N SER A 339 8.19 -9.44 22.96
CA SER A 339 9.21 -10.35 22.46
C SER A 339 8.79 -10.99 21.14
N HIS A 340 9.75 -11.58 20.43
CA HIS A 340 9.45 -12.47 19.30
C HIS A 340 8.80 -13.77 19.81
N PRO A 341 7.66 -14.24 19.25
CA PRO A 341 6.95 -15.42 19.78
C PRO A 341 7.80 -16.68 19.86
N PHE A 342 8.77 -16.83 18.96
CA PHE A 342 9.68 -17.98 18.94
C PHE A 342 10.70 -18.01 20.11
N ILE A 343 10.92 -16.92 20.88
CA ILE A 343 12.07 -16.86 21.79
C ILE A 343 12.11 -17.98 22.84
N ASN A 344 10.97 -18.31 23.46
CA ASN A 344 10.87 -19.36 24.48
C ASN A 344 11.17 -20.73 23.87
N TYR A 345 10.64 -20.96 22.66
CA TYR A 345 10.89 -22.16 21.88
C TYR A 345 12.36 -22.25 21.45
N GLN A 346 12.98 -21.13 21.11
CA GLN A 346 14.38 -21.05 20.72
C GLN A 346 15.32 -21.39 21.89
N GLU A 347 15.03 -20.90 23.11
CA GLU A 347 15.78 -21.27 24.31
C GLU A 347 15.66 -22.77 24.61
N GLU A 348 14.45 -23.34 24.61
CA GLU A 348 14.28 -24.78 24.87
C GLU A 348 14.89 -25.63 23.75
N LEU A 349 14.76 -25.23 22.47
CA LEU A 349 15.25 -26.00 21.33
C LEU A 349 16.70 -25.70 20.93
N SER A 350 17.37 -24.76 21.58
CA SER A 350 18.78 -24.34 21.34
C SER A 350 19.78 -25.48 21.15
N SER A 351 19.55 -26.65 21.75
CA SER A 351 20.39 -27.85 21.58
C SER A 351 20.18 -28.64 20.27
N VAL A 352 19.22 -28.25 19.43
CA VAL A 352 18.82 -28.98 18.20
C VAL A 352 18.53 -28.08 16.99
N ILE A 353 18.20 -26.80 17.18
CA ILE A 353 18.01 -25.84 16.06
C ILE A 353 19.28 -25.05 15.77
N THR A 354 19.47 -24.71 14.50
CA THR A 354 20.42 -23.70 14.03
C THR A 354 19.70 -22.34 13.94
N PRO A 355 20.27 -21.24 14.47
CA PRO A 355 19.77 -19.88 14.25
C PRO A 355 19.78 -19.49 12.77
N LEU A 356 18.82 -18.67 12.32
CA LEU A 356 18.70 -18.36 10.90
C LEU A 356 19.89 -17.57 10.32
N GLU A 357 20.53 -16.72 11.13
CA GLU A 357 21.74 -15.95 10.73
C GLU A 357 22.94 -16.85 10.39
N GLU A 358 23.09 -18.01 11.06
CA GLU A 358 24.25 -18.89 10.86
C GLU A 358 24.20 -19.68 9.55
N ILE A 359 23.03 -19.80 8.93
CA ILE A 359 22.75 -20.70 7.78
C ILE A 359 23.61 -20.36 6.55
N GLU A 360 23.92 -19.08 6.34
CA GLU A 360 24.75 -18.65 5.20
C GLU A 360 26.22 -19.07 5.35
N THR A 361 26.66 -19.35 6.59
CA THR A 361 28.01 -19.82 6.91
C THR A 361 28.14 -21.35 6.90
N LEU A 362 27.02 -22.07 6.84
CA LEU A 362 27.00 -23.53 6.76
C LEU A 362 27.39 -24.03 5.37
N PRO A 363 27.91 -25.27 5.26
CA PRO A 363 28.16 -25.88 3.96
C PRO A 363 26.87 -26.04 3.14
N LYS A 364 27.03 -26.06 1.83
CA LYS A 364 25.96 -26.33 0.87
C LYS A 364 25.56 -27.80 0.88
N ASP A 365 24.31 -28.09 0.49
CA ASP A 365 23.72 -29.43 0.48
C ASP A 365 23.72 -30.17 1.84
N GLU A 366 23.70 -29.42 2.95
CA GLU A 366 23.69 -29.94 4.33
C GLU A 366 22.31 -29.96 4.97
N TRP A 367 22.09 -30.89 5.90
CA TRP A 367 20.85 -30.96 6.67
C TRP A 367 20.84 -29.93 7.80
N VAL A 368 19.73 -29.19 7.89
CA VAL A 368 19.51 -28.17 8.91
C VAL A 368 18.16 -28.36 9.58
N VAL A 369 18.13 -28.12 10.89
CA VAL A 369 16.90 -27.98 11.67
C VAL A 369 16.83 -26.53 12.11
N THR A 370 15.76 -25.85 11.74
CA THR A 370 15.58 -24.41 11.96
C THR A 370 14.19 -24.17 12.54
N GLY A 371 13.93 -23.03 13.15
CA GLY A 371 12.58 -22.72 13.63
C GLY A 371 12.32 -21.23 13.67
N GLY A 372 11.06 -20.86 13.82
CA GLY A 372 10.63 -19.48 13.78
C GLY A 372 9.12 -19.34 13.65
N VAL A 373 8.68 -18.11 13.36
CA VAL A 373 7.28 -17.79 13.01
C VAL A 373 7.16 -17.74 11.48
N ILE A 374 6.10 -18.31 10.92
CA ILE A 374 5.79 -18.16 9.50
C ILE A 374 5.27 -16.74 9.23
N ASP A 375 5.98 -16.02 8.38
CA ASP A 375 5.81 -14.60 8.10
C ASP A 375 4.94 -14.32 6.86
N ASP A 376 4.98 -15.25 5.89
CA ASP A 376 4.38 -15.14 4.56
C ASP A 376 4.29 -16.54 3.91
N THR A 377 3.24 -16.81 3.12
CA THR A 377 3.08 -18.08 2.39
C THR A 377 2.59 -17.89 0.94
N ASP A 378 3.31 -18.48 -0.03
CA ASP A 378 2.98 -18.44 -1.46
C ASP A 378 2.89 -19.85 -2.06
N LYS A 379 1.66 -20.28 -2.35
CA LYS A 379 1.36 -21.62 -2.85
C LYS A 379 1.32 -21.66 -4.38
N LYS A 380 2.34 -22.26 -4.99
CA LYS A 380 2.44 -22.42 -6.45
C LYS A 380 2.09 -23.84 -6.92
N ILE A 381 1.80 -23.96 -8.21
CA ILE A 381 1.57 -25.24 -8.89
C ILE A 381 2.76 -25.50 -9.82
N THR A 382 3.38 -26.68 -9.74
CA THR A 382 4.45 -27.07 -10.66
C THR A 382 3.92 -27.29 -12.08
N ARG A 383 4.81 -27.33 -13.09
CA ARG A 383 4.42 -27.70 -14.48
C ARG A 383 3.67 -29.04 -14.58
N HIS A 384 3.87 -29.95 -13.63
CA HIS A 384 3.18 -31.24 -13.54
C HIS A 384 1.90 -31.20 -12.69
N GLY A 385 1.30 -30.02 -12.51
CA GLY A 385 0.01 -29.82 -11.82
C GLY A 385 0.02 -30.08 -10.31
N SER A 386 1.20 -30.27 -9.70
CA SER A 386 1.33 -30.62 -8.29
C SER A 386 1.60 -29.37 -7.43
N PRO A 387 0.90 -29.15 -6.31
CA PRO A 387 1.09 -27.96 -5.49
C PRO A 387 2.39 -28.04 -4.67
N MET A 388 3.10 -26.91 -4.58
CA MET A 388 4.25 -26.68 -3.71
C MET A 388 4.05 -25.37 -2.92
N MET A 389 4.83 -25.18 -1.86
CA MET A 389 4.71 -24.01 -0.99
C MET A 389 6.06 -23.30 -0.85
N PHE A 390 6.08 -22.00 -1.13
CA PHE A 390 7.10 -21.10 -0.61
C PHE A 390 6.61 -20.52 0.71
N ALA A 391 7.50 -20.37 1.68
CA ALA A 391 7.20 -19.70 2.93
C ALA A 391 8.41 -18.89 3.37
N SER A 392 8.16 -17.80 4.07
CA SER A 392 9.21 -17.03 4.75
C SER A 392 9.08 -17.27 6.25
N ILE A 393 10.19 -17.57 6.93
CA ILE A 393 10.21 -17.83 8.37
C ILE A 393 11.22 -16.89 9.03
N GLN A 394 10.82 -16.28 10.14
CA GLN A 394 11.65 -15.39 10.95
C GLN A 394 11.92 -15.99 12.34
N ASP A 395 13.15 -15.87 12.82
CA ASP A 395 13.54 -16.16 14.21
C ASP A 395 14.06 -14.89 14.91
N THR A 396 14.70 -15.00 16.08
CA THR A 396 15.24 -13.81 16.77
C THR A 396 16.52 -13.24 16.14
N THR A 397 17.15 -13.95 15.20
CA THR A 397 18.44 -13.61 14.57
C THR A 397 18.29 -13.11 13.13
N GLY A 398 17.34 -13.66 12.38
CA GLY A 398 17.16 -13.33 10.98
C GLY A 398 15.90 -13.91 10.37
N LYS A 399 15.88 -13.96 9.04
CA LYS A 399 14.75 -14.43 8.23
C LYS A 399 15.27 -15.21 7.03
N LYS A 400 14.63 -16.34 6.70
CA LYS A 400 15.01 -17.18 5.56
C LYS A 400 13.80 -17.67 4.78
N GLU A 401 13.98 -17.88 3.48
CA GLU A 401 12.96 -18.43 2.60
C GLU A 401 13.07 -19.97 2.52
N TYR A 402 11.92 -20.62 2.44
CA TYR A 402 11.75 -22.06 2.41
C TYR A 402 10.94 -22.48 1.19
N LEU A 403 11.29 -23.64 0.62
CA LEU A 403 10.52 -24.30 -0.43
C LEU A 403 10.17 -25.72 0.00
N ALA A 404 8.88 -26.00 0.17
CA ALA A 404 8.34 -27.33 0.33
C ALA A 404 7.85 -27.87 -1.02
N PHE A 405 8.65 -28.75 -1.64
CA PHE A 405 8.27 -29.49 -2.85
C PHE A 405 6.99 -30.34 -2.63
N PRO A 406 6.26 -30.75 -3.68
CA PRO A 406 4.93 -31.35 -3.52
C PRO A 406 4.86 -32.58 -2.60
N LYS A 407 5.92 -33.40 -2.55
CA LYS A 407 6.04 -34.57 -1.66
C LYS A 407 6.12 -34.17 -0.18
N ALA A 408 6.82 -33.07 0.14
CA ALA A 408 6.92 -32.52 1.49
C ALA A 408 5.67 -31.71 1.85
N TYR A 409 5.21 -30.82 0.96
CA TYR A 409 4.01 -30.01 1.17
C TYR A 409 2.77 -30.88 1.42
N LYS A 410 2.59 -31.99 0.67
CA LYS A 410 1.48 -32.93 0.91
C LYS A 410 1.47 -33.55 2.31
N LYS A 411 2.63 -33.69 2.97
CA LYS A 411 2.76 -34.20 4.35
C LYS A 411 2.62 -33.12 5.43
N THR A 412 2.86 -31.86 5.07
CA THR A 412 3.01 -30.73 6.01
C THR A 412 1.97 -29.63 5.81
N LYS A 413 1.01 -29.85 4.90
CA LYS A 413 0.05 -28.85 4.39
C LYS A 413 -0.58 -27.96 5.46
N GLU A 414 -1.07 -28.56 6.54
CA GLU A 414 -1.82 -27.91 7.64
C GLU A 414 -0.94 -27.06 8.57
N LYS A 415 0.39 -27.04 8.36
CA LYS A 415 1.35 -26.32 9.21
C LYS A 415 1.84 -25.03 8.58
N TRP A 416 1.67 -24.90 7.26
CA TRP A 416 2.06 -23.72 6.48
C TRP A 416 0.95 -22.68 6.49
N GLU A 417 0.75 -22.03 7.64
CA GLU A 417 -0.19 -20.92 7.83
C GLU A 417 0.56 -19.78 8.53
N GLU A 418 0.26 -18.53 8.15
CA GLU A 418 0.93 -17.34 8.68
C GLU A 418 0.65 -17.17 10.19
N GLY A 419 1.68 -16.78 10.94
CA GLY A 419 1.66 -16.70 12.40
C GLY A 419 1.94 -18.02 13.12
N ASN A 420 1.91 -19.18 12.44
CA ASN A 420 2.28 -20.45 13.09
C ASN A 420 3.75 -20.44 13.53
N ILE A 421 3.99 -20.88 14.76
CA ILE A 421 5.34 -21.13 15.29
C ILE A 421 5.73 -22.55 14.87
N VAL A 422 6.85 -22.70 14.15
CA VAL A 422 7.24 -23.98 13.55
C VAL A 422 8.72 -24.31 13.75
N VAL A 423 9.03 -25.61 13.71
CA VAL A 423 10.36 -26.14 13.40
C VAL A 423 10.32 -26.77 12.02
N VAL A 424 11.29 -26.44 11.17
CA VAL A 424 11.48 -27.03 9.85
C VAL A 424 12.77 -27.86 9.84
N VAL A 425 12.64 -29.11 9.40
CA VAL A 425 13.77 -29.96 9.01
C VAL A 425 13.90 -29.87 7.49
N GLY A 426 15.06 -29.44 7.01
CA GLY A 426 15.29 -29.19 5.60
C GLY A 426 16.76 -29.28 5.21
N ARG A 427 17.08 -28.90 3.97
CA ARG A 427 18.42 -28.92 3.41
C ARG A 427 18.83 -27.56 2.86
N THR A 428 20.09 -27.16 3.07
CA THR A 428 20.66 -25.97 2.42
C THR A 428 20.78 -26.22 0.91
N PRO A 429 20.81 -25.16 0.07
CA PRO A 429 20.85 -25.35 -1.38
C PRO A 429 22.22 -25.88 -1.84
N GLU A 430 22.25 -26.47 -3.03
CA GLU A 430 23.49 -26.85 -3.74
C GLU A 430 24.26 -25.60 -4.20
N ASP A 431 25.55 -25.75 -4.53
CA ASP A 431 26.39 -24.66 -5.04
C ASP A 431 25.81 -24.04 -6.33
N GLY A 432 25.53 -22.74 -6.30
CA GLY A 432 24.90 -22.01 -7.41
C GLY A 432 23.38 -22.08 -7.47
N GLY A 433 22.72 -22.74 -6.50
CA GLY A 433 21.26 -22.73 -6.36
C GLY A 433 20.69 -21.46 -5.71
N ASP A 434 19.36 -21.30 -5.79
CA ASP A 434 18.63 -20.24 -5.07
C ASP A 434 18.86 -20.32 -3.56
N ASP A 435 18.97 -19.16 -2.90
CA ASP A 435 19.26 -19.04 -1.46
C ASP A 435 18.03 -19.35 -0.56
N LYS A 436 17.53 -20.59 -0.66
CA LYS A 436 16.33 -21.09 0.01
C LYS A 436 16.60 -22.43 0.69
N ILE A 437 15.92 -22.70 1.80
CA ILE A 437 15.96 -24.03 2.44
C ILE A 437 14.90 -24.95 1.83
N PHE A 438 15.31 -26.12 1.39
CA PHE A 438 14.38 -27.15 0.91
C PHE A 438 13.75 -27.88 2.10
N ALA A 439 12.52 -27.51 2.44
CA ALA A 439 11.79 -28.05 3.58
C ALA A 439 11.32 -29.48 3.31
N GLN A 440 11.71 -30.41 4.17
CA GLN A 440 11.38 -31.84 4.08
C GLN A 440 10.30 -32.25 5.07
N ASN A 441 10.35 -31.68 6.29
CA ASN A 441 9.35 -31.87 7.31
C ASN A 441 9.16 -30.59 8.13
N VAL A 442 7.96 -30.42 8.69
CA VAL A 442 7.59 -29.26 9.51
C VAL A 442 6.85 -29.77 10.73
N TYR A 443 7.08 -29.13 11.88
CA TYR A 443 6.37 -29.36 13.12
C TYR A 443 5.83 -28.04 13.65
N GLU A 444 4.54 -27.98 13.90
CA GLU A 444 3.91 -26.86 14.61
C GLU A 444 4.27 -26.98 16.11
N LEU A 445 4.76 -25.91 16.70
CA LEU A 445 5.19 -25.84 18.09
C LEU A 445 4.06 -25.33 19.00
N LYS A 446 3.83 -26.05 20.10
CA LYS A 446 2.88 -25.73 21.17
C LYS A 446 3.54 -26.09 22.52
N GLU A 447 3.14 -25.45 23.60
CA GLU A 447 3.74 -25.72 24.93
C GLU A 447 3.65 -27.20 25.34
N ASP A 448 2.55 -27.88 24.98
CA ASP A 448 2.31 -29.28 25.33
C ASP A 448 3.13 -30.29 24.50
N ASN A 449 3.63 -29.87 23.33
CA ASN A 449 4.30 -30.75 22.36
C ASN A 449 5.82 -30.51 22.24
N ILE A 450 6.34 -29.37 22.72
CA ILE A 450 7.73 -28.95 22.50
C ILE A 450 8.76 -29.99 22.97
N SER A 451 8.61 -30.54 24.17
CA SER A 451 9.52 -31.57 24.71
C SER A 451 9.45 -32.89 23.92
N GLN A 452 8.31 -33.22 23.31
CA GLN A 452 8.17 -34.39 22.44
C GLN A 452 8.88 -34.15 21.10
N ILE A 453 8.69 -32.96 20.50
CA ILE A 453 9.35 -32.55 19.26
C ILE A 453 10.87 -32.48 19.45
N LYS A 454 11.36 -31.84 20.52
CA LYS A 454 12.77 -31.80 20.90
C LYS A 454 13.39 -33.20 21.03
N THR A 455 12.64 -34.14 21.60
CA THR A 455 13.07 -35.54 21.68
C THR A 455 13.12 -36.19 20.30
N LYS A 456 12.10 -35.97 19.46
CA LYS A 456 12.04 -36.51 18.10
C LYS A 456 13.20 -36.00 17.24
N LEU A 457 13.48 -34.70 17.26
CA LEU A 457 14.57 -34.06 16.51
C LEU A 457 15.96 -34.55 16.94
N LYS A 458 16.15 -35.01 18.18
CA LYS A 458 17.41 -35.65 18.63
C LYS A 458 17.63 -37.06 18.07
N TYR A 459 16.57 -37.73 17.62
CA TYR A 459 16.63 -39.08 17.06
C TYR A 459 16.34 -39.12 15.55
N GLU A 460 15.79 -38.06 14.98
CA GLU A 460 15.78 -37.80 13.53
C GLU A 460 17.15 -37.29 13.06
N THR A 461 18.20 -38.11 13.25
CA THR A 461 19.45 -37.96 12.49
C THR A 461 19.16 -38.22 11.00
N PRO A 462 19.80 -37.53 10.04
CA PRO A 462 19.42 -37.58 8.62
C PRO A 462 19.69 -38.90 7.87
N ASP A 463 20.09 -39.98 8.55
CA ASP A 463 20.51 -41.25 7.94
C ASP A 463 19.50 -42.39 8.15
N ASN A 464 19.32 -43.18 7.07
CA ASN A 464 18.49 -44.39 6.93
C ASN A 464 16.97 -44.19 6.67
N ASP A 465 16.59 -43.62 5.51
CA ASP A 465 15.74 -44.30 4.50
C ASP A 465 15.34 -43.38 3.30
N PHE A 466 16.30 -42.93 2.49
CA PHE A 466 15.99 -42.28 1.21
C PHE A 466 16.91 -42.77 0.08
N SER A 467 16.47 -43.84 -0.59
CA SER A 467 17.06 -44.32 -1.83
C SER A 467 16.87 -43.29 -2.96
N ASN A 468 17.95 -43.05 -3.72
CA ASN A 468 17.96 -42.22 -4.92
C ASN A 468 16.80 -42.53 -5.88
N ASP A 469 15.98 -41.51 -6.17
CA ASP A 469 15.36 -41.29 -7.47
C ASP A 469 14.78 -39.87 -7.48
N ASP A 470 15.40 -38.95 -8.24
CA ASP A 470 14.75 -37.88 -9.00
C ASP A 470 15.79 -36.99 -9.72
N SER A 471 16.32 -37.50 -10.84
CA SER A 471 17.14 -36.71 -11.76
C SER A 471 16.26 -35.84 -12.67
N THR A 472 15.73 -34.71 -12.16
CA THR A 472 14.93 -33.75 -12.97
C THR A 472 15.29 -32.28 -12.77
N SER A 473 16.57 -31.96 -12.54
CA SER A 473 17.13 -30.61 -12.53
C SER A 473 17.54 -30.11 -13.94
N SER A 474 16.63 -30.14 -14.91
CA SER A 474 16.80 -29.40 -16.18
C SER A 474 15.46 -29.13 -16.91
N ASN A 475 15.46 -28.09 -17.76
CA ASN A 475 14.39 -27.71 -18.69
C ASN A 475 13.17 -26.97 -18.10
N TYR A 476 13.41 -25.79 -17.51
CA TYR A 476 12.39 -24.74 -17.37
C TYR A 476 12.53 -23.64 -18.44
N ALA A 477 12.31 -24.00 -19.71
CA ALA A 477 12.25 -23.05 -20.83
C ALA A 477 11.06 -23.35 -21.78
N ALA A 478 10.58 -22.29 -22.43
CA ALA A 478 9.72 -22.23 -23.62
C ALA A 478 8.25 -22.76 -23.59
N ASN A 479 7.36 -21.81 -23.92
CA ASN A 479 6.15 -21.92 -24.76
C ASN A 479 4.88 -22.63 -24.28
N ASN A 480 3.76 -21.89 -24.34
CA ASN A 480 2.41 -22.39 -24.56
C ASN A 480 1.60 -21.33 -25.35
N SER A 481 0.83 -21.76 -26.35
CA SER A 481 -0.07 -20.92 -27.15
C SER A 481 -1.23 -21.76 -27.65
N GLU A 482 -2.48 -21.38 -27.32
CA GLU A 482 -3.78 -21.87 -27.83
C GLU A 482 -4.86 -21.33 -26.87
N SER A 483 -6.12 -21.07 -27.23
CA SER A 483 -6.77 -20.68 -28.49
C SER A 483 -8.21 -20.25 -28.19
N ASP A 484 -8.76 -19.29 -28.93
CA ASP A 484 -10.12 -18.74 -28.80
C ASP A 484 -11.25 -19.78 -29.02
N PRO A 485 -12.47 -19.56 -28.47
CA PRO A 485 -13.59 -19.32 -29.37
C PRO A 485 -14.64 -18.27 -28.93
N ASN A 486 -14.86 -17.31 -29.83
CA ASN A 486 -16.00 -16.39 -29.98
C ASN A 486 -17.41 -16.88 -29.60
N GLN A 487 -18.30 -15.93 -29.25
CA GLN A 487 -19.71 -15.96 -29.69
C GLN A 487 -20.36 -14.55 -29.75
N ASP A 488 -21.11 -14.31 -30.84
CA ASP A 488 -21.72 -13.02 -31.23
C ASP A 488 -23.01 -12.64 -30.48
N VAL A 489 -23.31 -11.33 -30.38
CA VAL A 489 -24.69 -10.80 -30.37
C VAL A 489 -24.80 -9.48 -31.16
N ASP A 490 -25.89 -9.38 -31.92
CA ASP A 490 -26.15 -8.45 -33.02
C ASP A 490 -26.73 -7.07 -32.62
N SER A 491 -26.61 -6.12 -33.57
CA SER A 491 -27.40 -4.90 -33.78
C SER A 491 -27.13 -3.70 -32.83
N SER A 492 -27.41 -2.44 -33.17
CA SER A 492 -28.09 -1.86 -34.35
C SER A 492 -27.55 -0.45 -34.69
N SER A 493 -27.81 0.00 -35.94
CA SER A 493 -27.46 1.33 -36.47
C SER A 493 -28.56 2.38 -36.26
N ASP A 494 -28.20 3.67 -36.09
CA ASP A 494 -28.82 4.72 -36.91
C ASP A 494 -28.05 6.06 -36.92
N THR A 495 -28.26 6.86 -37.97
CA THR A 495 -27.40 8.01 -38.33
C THR A 495 -28.05 9.39 -38.14
N ASN A 496 -27.18 10.42 -38.05
CA ASN A 496 -27.42 11.86 -38.27
C ASN A 496 -27.76 12.80 -37.08
N ASN A 497 -26.70 13.44 -36.58
CA ASN A 497 -26.55 14.91 -36.52
C ASN A 497 -27.57 15.73 -35.71
N LYS A 498 -27.38 15.83 -34.37
CA LYS A 498 -27.81 17.00 -33.56
C LYS A 498 -27.29 17.09 -32.10
N ASP A 499 -26.03 16.76 -31.82
CA ASP A 499 -25.49 16.91 -30.45
C ASP A 499 -25.02 18.36 -30.15
N LYS A 500 -25.99 19.24 -29.87
CA LYS A 500 -25.73 20.32 -28.91
C LYS A 500 -25.97 19.75 -27.51
N PRO A 501 -25.00 19.81 -26.57
CA PRO A 501 -25.25 19.37 -25.20
C PRO A 501 -26.37 20.22 -24.59
N ILE A 502 -27.30 19.57 -23.90
CA ILE A 502 -28.39 20.22 -23.16
C ILE A 502 -28.29 19.75 -21.71
N ALA A 503 -27.84 20.64 -20.82
CA ALA A 503 -27.90 20.38 -19.39
C ALA A 503 -29.37 20.49 -18.93
N THR A 504 -29.95 19.39 -18.45
CA THR A 504 -31.41 19.29 -18.25
C THR A 504 -31.90 19.76 -16.88
N ASN A 505 -31.19 19.42 -15.79
CA ASN A 505 -31.49 19.83 -14.42
C ASN A 505 -30.24 19.70 -13.52
N VAL A 506 -30.21 20.41 -12.39
CA VAL A 506 -29.23 20.21 -11.31
C VAL A 506 -29.82 19.27 -10.27
N VAL A 507 -29.05 18.29 -9.80
CA VAL A 507 -29.40 17.43 -8.67
C VAL A 507 -28.64 17.93 -7.43
N GLY A 508 -29.37 18.35 -6.39
CA GLY A 508 -28.80 18.92 -5.16
C GLY A 508 -28.95 20.44 -5.04
N GLU A 509 -28.42 21.03 -3.96
CA GLU A 509 -28.48 22.47 -3.69
C GLU A 509 -27.13 23.15 -3.99
N VAL A 510 -27.12 24.05 -4.98
CA VAL A 510 -25.94 24.82 -5.39
C VAL A 510 -26.02 26.31 -5.01
N LYS A 511 -27.12 26.74 -4.40
CA LYS A 511 -27.37 28.15 -4.06
C LYS A 511 -26.33 28.67 -3.07
N ASN A 512 -25.70 29.80 -3.42
CA ASN A 512 -24.60 30.42 -2.69
C ASN A 512 -23.37 29.50 -2.49
N LYS A 513 -23.22 28.43 -3.28
CA LYS A 513 -22.04 27.54 -3.25
C LYS A 513 -21.05 27.92 -4.33
N ASN A 514 -19.78 27.60 -4.10
CA ASN A 514 -18.79 27.55 -5.17
C ASN A 514 -18.88 26.16 -5.81
N CYS A 515 -19.02 26.11 -7.14
CA CYS A 515 -19.13 24.88 -7.91
C CYS A 515 -17.84 24.61 -8.66
N LEU A 516 -17.42 23.35 -8.69
CA LEU A 516 -16.35 22.84 -9.54
C LEU A 516 -16.97 21.92 -10.60
N ILE A 517 -16.74 22.22 -11.87
CA ILE A 517 -17.03 21.33 -12.99
C ILE A 517 -15.70 20.67 -13.38
N VAL A 518 -15.67 19.35 -13.51
CA VAL A 518 -14.48 18.62 -13.97
C VAL A 518 -14.85 17.85 -15.24
N ASP A 519 -14.01 17.93 -16.26
CA ASP A 519 -14.10 17.16 -17.49
C ASP A 519 -12.68 16.66 -17.86
N ASP A 520 -12.55 15.53 -18.55
CA ASP A 520 -11.22 15.05 -18.95
C ASP A 520 -10.64 15.92 -20.07
N GLU A 521 -11.49 16.43 -20.97
CA GLU A 521 -11.03 17.10 -22.18
C GLU A 521 -12.02 18.15 -22.71
N VAL A 522 -11.51 19.33 -23.06
CA VAL A 522 -12.31 20.43 -23.59
C VAL A 522 -11.91 20.76 -25.01
N SER A 523 -12.69 20.23 -25.96
CA SER A 523 -12.60 20.57 -27.39
C SER A 523 -13.39 21.85 -27.69
N SER A 524 -14.73 21.81 -27.70
CA SER A 524 -15.57 22.94 -28.13
C SER A 524 -16.08 23.86 -27.01
N GLY A 525 -15.82 23.52 -25.74
CA GLY A 525 -16.31 24.25 -24.55
C GLY A 525 -17.81 24.08 -24.23
N GLY A 526 -18.63 23.65 -25.19
CA GLY A 526 -20.09 23.73 -25.10
C GLY A 526 -20.73 23.04 -23.89
N THR A 527 -20.23 21.86 -23.48
CA THR A 527 -20.74 21.13 -22.31
C THR A 527 -20.51 21.89 -21.01
N LEU A 528 -19.29 22.41 -20.82
CA LEU A 528 -18.94 23.23 -19.65
C LEU A 528 -19.79 24.50 -19.59
N MET A 529 -20.01 25.16 -20.73
CA MET A 529 -20.80 26.39 -20.79
C MET A 529 -22.27 26.19 -20.39
N GLU A 530 -22.94 25.16 -20.92
CA GLU A 530 -24.34 24.87 -20.55
C GLU A 530 -24.46 24.38 -19.10
N ALA A 531 -23.47 23.62 -18.59
CA ALA A 531 -23.40 23.27 -17.17
C ALA A 531 -23.21 24.50 -16.28
N ALA A 532 -22.27 25.40 -16.60
CA ALA A 532 -22.02 26.63 -15.86
C ALA A 532 -23.25 27.55 -15.84
N LYS A 533 -23.87 27.77 -17.01
CA LYS A 533 -25.11 28.54 -17.15
C LYS A 533 -26.25 27.98 -16.31
N LEU A 534 -26.41 26.65 -16.28
CA LEU A 534 -27.41 25.99 -15.44
C LEU A 534 -27.11 26.16 -13.94
N LEU A 535 -25.85 26.02 -13.52
CA LEU A 535 -25.42 26.24 -12.13
C LEU A 535 -25.63 27.71 -11.69
N LYS A 536 -25.27 28.68 -12.54
CA LYS A 536 -25.49 30.12 -12.29
C LYS A 536 -26.98 30.42 -12.16
N GLY A 537 -27.81 29.85 -13.04
CA GLY A 537 -29.28 29.95 -12.99
C GLY A 537 -29.90 29.37 -11.71
N ASN A 538 -29.24 28.41 -11.06
CA ASN A 538 -29.63 27.86 -9.75
C ASN A 538 -28.98 28.59 -8.55
N GLY A 539 -28.30 29.72 -8.80
CA GLY A 539 -27.75 30.59 -7.77
C GLY A 539 -26.36 30.21 -7.25
N ALA A 540 -25.54 29.50 -8.04
CA ALA A 540 -24.13 29.30 -7.72
C ALA A 540 -23.38 30.64 -7.58
N ASN A 541 -22.50 30.74 -6.60
CA ASN A 541 -21.73 31.94 -6.27
C ASN A 541 -20.52 32.12 -7.19
N LYS A 542 -19.66 31.10 -7.26
CA LYS A 542 -18.51 31.01 -8.18
C LYS A 542 -18.57 29.67 -8.91
N ILE A 543 -18.19 29.65 -10.19
CA ILE A 543 -18.07 28.47 -11.02
C ILE A 543 -16.63 28.37 -11.51
N ILE A 544 -15.95 27.32 -11.07
CA ILE A 544 -14.63 26.94 -11.55
C ILE A 544 -14.83 25.72 -12.45
N SER A 545 -14.19 25.72 -13.61
CA SER A 545 -14.06 24.53 -14.45
C SER A 545 -12.62 24.04 -14.39
N ALA A 546 -12.42 22.72 -14.38
CA ALA A 546 -11.12 22.08 -14.48
C ALA A 546 -11.15 21.05 -15.61
N CYS A 547 -10.12 21.01 -16.45
CA CYS A 547 -9.96 19.94 -17.42
C CYS A 547 -8.52 19.54 -17.65
N VAL A 548 -8.28 18.24 -17.90
CA VAL A 548 -6.92 17.76 -18.17
C VAL A 548 -6.46 18.29 -19.52
N HIS A 549 -7.17 17.95 -20.60
CA HIS A 549 -6.74 18.17 -21.98
C HIS A 549 -7.45 19.38 -22.65
N PRO A 550 -6.78 20.53 -22.83
CA PRO A 550 -7.35 21.72 -23.47
C PRO A 550 -7.17 21.73 -24.99
N VAL A 551 -7.96 20.95 -25.73
CA VAL A 551 -7.93 20.96 -27.21
C VAL A 551 -8.37 22.31 -27.79
N LEU A 552 -9.34 22.99 -27.16
CA LEU A 552 -9.81 24.35 -27.47
C LEU A 552 -10.04 24.64 -28.97
N GLY A 553 -10.70 23.72 -29.65
CA GLY A 553 -10.91 23.74 -31.10
C GLY A 553 -11.76 24.91 -31.61
N GLY A 554 -11.30 25.52 -32.70
CA GLY A 554 -12.03 26.53 -33.47
C GLY A 554 -12.22 27.86 -32.72
N ASP A 555 -13.36 28.01 -32.07
CA ASP A 555 -13.80 29.26 -31.40
C ASP A 555 -14.16 28.98 -29.92
N ALA A 556 -13.61 27.90 -29.35
CA ALA A 556 -13.85 27.51 -27.96
C ALA A 556 -13.31 28.55 -26.96
N THR A 557 -12.10 29.07 -27.21
CA THR A 557 -11.42 30.06 -26.36
C THR A 557 -12.28 31.31 -26.12
N ASN A 558 -12.81 31.92 -27.18
CA ASN A 558 -13.69 33.10 -27.06
C ASN A 558 -14.97 32.75 -26.28
N LYS A 559 -15.63 31.66 -26.67
CA LYS A 559 -16.88 31.20 -26.03
C LYS A 559 -16.73 30.91 -24.53
N LEU A 560 -15.60 30.34 -24.11
CA LEU A 560 -15.30 30.09 -22.70
C LEU A 560 -15.02 31.40 -21.96
N SER A 561 -14.31 32.36 -22.59
CA SER A 561 -14.06 33.68 -22.00
C SER A 561 -15.34 34.53 -21.82
N GLU A 562 -16.37 34.31 -22.64
CA GLU A 562 -17.68 34.98 -22.55
C GLU A 562 -18.72 34.19 -21.71
N SER A 563 -18.31 33.10 -21.06
CA SER A 563 -19.21 32.21 -20.32
C SER A 563 -19.38 32.58 -18.84
N GLU A 564 -20.30 31.89 -18.15
CA GLU A 564 -20.52 32.02 -16.70
C GLU A 564 -19.41 31.34 -15.84
N ILE A 565 -18.32 30.88 -16.45
CA ILE A 565 -17.18 30.24 -15.80
C ILE A 565 -16.21 31.34 -15.30
N ASP A 566 -16.08 31.48 -13.98
CA ASP A 566 -15.21 32.50 -13.37
C ASP A 566 -13.70 32.16 -13.50
N GLN A 567 -13.35 30.89 -13.69
CA GLN A 567 -11.98 30.39 -13.83
C GLN A 567 -11.97 29.03 -14.55
N LEU A 568 -11.16 28.89 -15.60
CA LEU A 568 -10.85 27.59 -16.22
C LEU A 568 -9.42 27.19 -15.82
N ILE A 569 -9.31 26.12 -15.04
CA ILE A 569 -8.04 25.47 -14.74
C ILE A 569 -7.84 24.38 -15.81
N THR A 570 -6.66 24.31 -16.40
CA THR A 570 -6.29 23.21 -17.28
C THR A 570 -4.83 22.80 -17.08
N THR A 571 -4.34 21.88 -17.91
CA THR A 571 -2.97 21.39 -17.81
C THR A 571 -2.22 21.49 -19.13
N ASP A 572 -0.89 21.39 -19.07
CA ASP A 572 -0.01 21.48 -20.23
C ASP A 572 0.13 20.17 -21.02
N THR A 573 -0.85 19.28 -20.89
CA THR A 573 -0.91 17.98 -21.58
C THR A 573 -1.25 18.08 -23.07
N ILE A 574 -1.59 19.29 -23.52
CA ILE A 574 -1.60 19.70 -24.92
C ILE A 574 -0.83 21.04 -25.00
N PRO A 575 -0.07 21.33 -26.08
CA PRO A 575 0.64 22.62 -26.24
C PRO A 575 -0.31 23.84 -26.34
N THR A 576 -0.72 24.36 -25.19
CA THR A 576 -1.58 25.54 -25.05
C THR A 576 -0.77 26.77 -24.66
N LYS A 577 -1.12 27.94 -25.20
CA LYS A 577 -0.44 29.18 -24.83
C LYS A 577 -0.94 29.67 -23.49
N ASN A 578 -0.05 29.81 -22.52
CA ASN A 578 -0.34 30.55 -21.30
C ASN A 578 -0.89 31.95 -21.65
N LYS A 579 -2.09 32.27 -21.14
CA LYS A 579 -2.88 33.50 -21.41
C LYS A 579 -3.57 33.59 -22.78
N GLU A 580 -4.22 32.52 -23.24
CA GLU A 580 -5.22 32.67 -24.32
C GLU A 580 -6.43 33.54 -23.90
N PHE A 581 -6.78 33.57 -22.61
CA PHE A 581 -7.74 34.50 -22.02
C PHE A 581 -7.49 34.66 -20.51
N ASP A 582 -8.00 35.74 -19.90
CA ASP A 582 -7.62 36.17 -18.53
C ASP A 582 -8.03 35.20 -17.40
N SER A 583 -9.07 34.37 -17.61
CA SER A 583 -9.54 33.39 -16.62
C SER A 583 -8.97 31.98 -16.82
N LEU A 584 -8.02 31.80 -17.76
CA LEU A 584 -7.32 30.54 -18.00
C LEU A 584 -6.07 30.40 -17.12
N GLU A 585 -6.02 29.35 -16.31
CA GLU A 585 -4.86 28.92 -15.54
C GLU A 585 -4.38 27.57 -16.06
N VAL A 586 -3.10 27.47 -16.46
CA VAL A 586 -2.48 26.20 -16.88
C VAL A 586 -1.56 25.71 -15.77
N VAL A 587 -1.83 24.51 -15.26
CA VAL A 587 -1.04 23.83 -14.23
C VAL A 587 -0.17 22.76 -14.88
N THR A 588 1.15 22.87 -14.70
CA THR A 588 2.07 21.86 -15.22
C THR A 588 1.92 20.54 -14.46
N VAL A 589 1.61 19.46 -15.17
CA VAL A 589 1.56 18.09 -14.58
C VAL A 589 2.93 17.44 -14.58
N SER A 590 3.67 17.62 -15.68
CA SER A 590 5.10 17.28 -15.85
C SER A 590 5.60 17.76 -17.21
N ASN A 591 6.89 17.55 -17.51
CA ASN A 591 7.43 17.69 -18.86
C ASN A 591 6.91 16.57 -19.78
N MET A 592 5.65 16.67 -20.21
CA MET A 592 4.99 15.70 -21.10
C MET A 592 5.51 15.74 -22.55
N PHE A 593 6.21 16.83 -22.92
CA PHE A 593 6.71 17.21 -24.25
C PHE A 593 8.13 17.79 -24.19
#